data_AF-A0A2E4QLX4-F1
#
_entry.id   AF-A0A2E4QLX4-F1
#
_cell.length_a   1.000
_cell.length_b   1.000
_cell.length_c   1.000
_cell.angle_alpha   90.00
_cell.angle_beta   90.00
_cell.angle_gamma   90.00
#
_symmetry.space_group_name_H-M   'P 1'
#
loop_
_entity.id
_entity.type
_entity.pdbx_description
1 polymer ?
#
loop_
_entity_poly.entity_id
_entity_poly.type
_entity_poly.pdbx_seq_one_letter_code
_entity_poly.pdbx_strand_id
1 'polypeptide(L)'
;MKIIDYLFKTPGSSKTILEILIPYSKHSLSDFLSENLDSHVSHLEAINMAEKSYLRSKALSNNPDIFGLSCTAAISTNRLRKGGDRAYIAWYSKFSNGYTSVVFEKNIRKRVEEDIIISKIILNTISKIIGINEYLKINLYESEKLEEHNL
;
A
#
# COMPACT_ATOMS: atom_id res chain seq x y z
N MET A 1 8.00 -2.90 7.24
CA MET A 1 7.85 -2.71 5.79
C MET A 1 8.93 -1.76 5.33
N LYS A 2 9.70 -2.09 4.29
CA LYS A 2 10.89 -1.32 3.87
C LYS A 2 10.56 0.08 3.35
N ILE A 3 9.35 0.31 2.85
CA ILE A 3 8.93 1.62 2.34
C ILE A 3 9.17 2.78 3.31
N ILE A 4 8.98 2.55 4.61
CA ILE A 4 9.11 3.61 5.63
C ILE A 4 10.55 4.13 5.67
N ASP A 5 11.51 3.21 5.65
CA ASP A 5 12.94 3.52 5.56
C ASP A 5 13.23 4.31 4.28
N TYR A 6 12.69 3.88 3.13
CA TYR A 6 12.91 4.55 1.85
C TYR A 6 12.36 5.98 1.81
N LEU A 7 11.16 6.20 2.34
CA LEU A 7 10.51 7.51 2.36
C LEU A 7 11.24 8.49 3.30
N PHE A 8 11.75 8.03 4.43
CA PHE A 8 12.43 8.89 5.40
C PHE A 8 13.93 9.05 5.18
N LYS A 9 14.53 8.26 4.29
CA LYS A 9 15.97 8.33 4.00
C LYS A 9 16.41 9.67 3.40
N THR A 10 15.52 10.37 2.68
CA THR A 10 15.84 11.63 2.01
C THR A 10 15.54 12.83 2.92
N PRO A 11 16.51 13.72 3.19
CA PRO A 11 16.26 14.96 3.92
C PRO A 11 15.14 15.80 3.28
N GLY A 12 14.23 16.33 4.10
CA GLY A 12 13.09 17.12 3.62
C GLY A 12 11.79 16.33 3.42
N SER A 13 11.75 15.05 3.77
CA SER A 13 10.53 14.22 3.77
C SER A 13 9.34 14.85 4.54
N SER A 14 9.60 15.67 5.55
CA SER A 14 8.58 16.42 6.29
C SER A 14 7.80 17.44 5.45
N LYS A 15 8.29 17.80 4.26
CA LYS A 15 7.58 18.72 3.34
C LYS A 15 6.60 17.98 2.42
N THR A 16 6.71 16.65 2.32
CA THR A 16 5.92 15.83 1.38
C THR A 16 5.02 14.83 2.09
N ILE A 17 5.46 14.29 3.23
CA ILE A 17 4.70 13.31 4.01
C ILE A 17 3.91 14.06 5.09
N LEU A 18 2.59 14.12 4.92
CA LEU A 18 1.70 14.70 5.92
C LEU A 18 1.53 13.78 7.12
N GLU A 19 1.35 12.48 6.87
CA GLU A 19 1.15 11.47 7.91
C GLU A 19 1.45 10.07 7.38
N ILE A 20 1.93 9.19 8.27
CA ILE A 20 1.96 7.74 8.05
C ILE A 20 1.30 7.08 9.26
N LEU A 21 0.23 6.31 9.01
CA LEU A 21 -0.42 5.48 10.01
C LEU A 21 -0.14 3.99 9.73
N ILE A 22 0.16 3.23 10.77
CA ILE A 22 0.37 1.77 10.68
C ILE A 22 -0.67 1.08 11.57
N PRO A 23 -1.91 0.90 11.10
CA PRO A 23 -2.96 0.26 11.88
C PRO A 23 -2.76 -1.27 11.92
N TYR A 24 -1.78 -1.72 12.71
CA TYR A 24 -1.25 -3.08 12.63
C TYR A 24 -2.19 -4.14 13.22
N SER A 25 -2.89 -3.82 14.31
CA SER A 25 -3.86 -4.71 14.93
C SER A 25 -5.23 -4.57 14.26
N LYS A 26 -6.04 -5.62 14.30
CA LYS A 26 -7.43 -5.56 13.81
C LYS A 26 -8.21 -4.42 14.45
N HIS A 27 -8.05 -4.23 15.75
CA HIS A 27 -8.76 -3.17 16.47
C HIS A 27 -8.29 -1.79 16.01
N SER A 28 -6.99 -1.58 15.80
CA SER A 28 -6.46 -0.31 15.28
C SER A 28 -6.92 -0.03 13.85
N LEU A 29 -7.05 -1.06 13.01
CA LEU A 29 -7.60 -0.91 11.67
C LEU A 29 -9.09 -0.56 11.69
N SER A 30 -9.88 -1.23 12.53
CA SER A 30 -11.30 -0.91 12.71
C SER A 30 -11.51 0.50 13.25
N ASP A 31 -10.68 0.95 14.20
CA ASP A 31 -10.70 2.31 14.71
C ASP A 31 -10.39 3.34 13.60
N PHE A 32 -9.32 3.09 12.83
CA PHE A 32 -8.95 3.96 11.70
C PHE A 32 -10.05 4.07 10.64
N LEU A 33 -10.62 2.94 10.22
CA LEU A 33 -11.67 2.90 9.22
C LEU A 33 -13.02 3.39 9.78
N SER A 34 -13.22 3.29 11.09
CA SER A 34 -14.50 3.46 11.77
C SER A 34 -15.53 2.41 11.34
N GLU A 35 -15.06 1.22 10.95
CA GLU A 35 -15.86 0.10 10.45
C GLU A 35 -15.29 -1.25 10.91
N ASN A 36 -16.17 -2.26 11.03
CA ASN A 36 -15.74 -3.64 11.21
C ASN A 36 -15.67 -4.33 9.84
N LEU A 37 -14.47 -4.68 9.40
CA LEU A 37 -14.29 -5.47 8.19
C LEU A 37 -14.36 -6.98 8.50
N ASP A 38 -15.24 -7.69 7.80
CA ASP A 38 -15.41 -9.14 7.93
C ASP A 38 -14.21 -9.94 7.40
N SER A 39 -13.47 -9.36 6.44
CA SER A 39 -12.30 -9.99 5.82
C SER A 39 -11.12 -9.03 5.75
N HIS A 40 -9.94 -9.53 6.10
CA HIS A 40 -8.69 -8.78 6.07
C HIS A 40 -7.83 -9.15 4.87
N VAL A 41 -7.00 -8.20 4.43
CA VAL A 41 -6.15 -8.31 3.24
C VAL A 41 -7.01 -8.56 2.00
N SER A 42 -7.79 -7.55 1.65
CA SER A 42 -8.66 -7.48 0.47
C SER A 42 -8.46 -6.15 -0.26
N HIS A 43 -8.89 -6.09 -1.51
CA HIS A 43 -8.88 -4.84 -2.28
C HIS A 43 -9.81 -3.78 -1.65
N LEU A 44 -10.98 -4.18 -1.15
CA LEU A 44 -11.92 -3.29 -0.46
C LEU A 44 -11.29 -2.66 0.78
N GLU A 45 -10.58 -3.45 1.59
CA GLU A 45 -9.85 -2.93 2.77
C GLU A 45 -8.82 -1.88 2.33
N ALA A 46 -8.03 -2.15 1.29
CA ALA A 46 -7.06 -1.19 0.76
C ALA A 46 -7.75 0.10 0.25
N ILE A 47 -8.82 -0.02 -0.54
CA ILE A 47 -9.54 1.13 -1.11
C ILE A 47 -10.09 2.02 0.00
N ASN A 48 -10.79 1.44 0.99
CA ASN A 48 -11.36 2.19 2.11
C ASN A 48 -10.25 2.89 2.92
N MET A 49 -9.11 2.22 3.13
CA MET A 49 -7.96 2.82 3.79
C MET A 49 -7.39 4.00 2.98
N ALA A 50 -7.27 3.88 1.66
CA ALA A 50 -6.73 4.94 0.81
C ALA A 50 -7.68 6.16 0.76
N GLU A 51 -8.99 5.92 0.67
CA GLU A 51 -10.00 6.97 0.76
C GLU A 51 -9.95 7.69 2.11
N LYS A 52 -9.93 6.94 3.23
CA LYS A 52 -9.83 7.53 4.58
C LYS A 52 -8.54 8.35 4.73
N SER A 53 -7.42 7.85 4.22
CA SER A 53 -6.14 8.59 4.18
C SER A 53 -6.25 9.89 3.36
N TYR A 54 -6.96 9.88 2.23
CA TYR A 54 -7.20 11.08 1.42
C TYR A 54 -8.10 12.11 2.12
N LEU A 55 -9.16 11.65 2.80
CA LEU A 55 -9.99 12.54 3.61
C LEU A 55 -9.17 13.18 4.73
N ARG A 56 -8.28 12.42 5.36
CA ARG A 56 -7.39 12.89 6.40
C ARG A 56 -6.35 13.88 5.87
N SER A 57 -5.77 13.64 4.70
CA SER A 57 -4.82 14.59 4.09
C SER A 57 -5.47 15.95 3.78
N LYS A 58 -6.74 15.96 3.34
CA LYS A 58 -7.52 17.20 3.16
C LYS A 58 -7.73 17.99 4.45
N ALA A 59 -7.83 17.30 5.60
CA ALA A 59 -7.96 17.96 6.89
C ALA A 59 -6.62 18.50 7.43
N LEU A 60 -5.50 17.92 6.99
CA LEU A 60 -4.15 18.26 7.46
C LEU A 60 -3.44 19.31 6.57
N SER A 61 -3.93 19.56 5.35
CA SER A 61 -3.27 20.43 4.39
C SER A 61 -4.25 21.15 3.48
N ASN A 62 -3.95 22.41 3.18
CA ASN A 62 -4.65 23.20 2.15
C ASN A 62 -4.03 23.03 0.75
N ASN A 63 -2.99 22.22 0.61
CA ASN A 63 -2.36 21.96 -0.69
C ASN A 63 -3.34 21.14 -1.57
N PRO A 64 -3.63 21.57 -2.81
CA PRO A 64 -4.49 20.80 -3.71
C PRO A 64 -3.86 19.49 -4.19
N ASP A 65 -2.52 19.37 -4.17
CA ASP A 65 -1.77 18.22 -4.67
C ASP A 65 -1.53 17.18 -3.56
N ILE A 66 -2.64 16.66 -3.03
CA ILE A 66 -2.65 15.65 -1.97
C ILE A 66 -3.36 14.37 -2.42
N PHE A 67 -2.91 13.26 -1.86
CA PHE A 67 -3.48 11.94 -2.12
C PHE A 67 -3.44 11.09 -0.85
N GLY A 68 -4.29 10.09 -0.80
CA GLY A 68 -4.25 9.00 0.15
C GLY A 68 -3.66 7.75 -0.51
N LEU A 69 -2.87 7.01 0.27
CA LEU A 69 -2.29 5.74 -0.14
C LEU A 69 -2.47 4.73 0.98
N SER A 70 -2.63 3.46 0.63
CA SER A 70 -2.72 2.37 1.60
C SER A 70 -2.00 1.13 1.11
N CYS A 71 -1.70 0.24 2.06
CA CYS A 71 -1.28 -1.12 1.77
C CYS A 71 -1.84 -2.06 2.83
N THR A 72 -2.48 -3.14 2.39
CA THR A 72 -2.77 -4.30 3.23
C THR A 72 -2.13 -5.53 2.62
N ALA A 73 -1.47 -6.34 3.44
CA ALA A 73 -0.66 -7.43 2.95
C ALA A 73 -0.69 -8.64 3.88
N ALA A 74 -0.76 -9.81 3.26
CA ALA A 74 -0.53 -11.09 3.88
C ALA A 74 0.76 -11.65 3.25
N ILE A 75 1.89 -11.48 3.93
CA ILE A 75 3.20 -11.92 3.45
C ILE A 75 3.72 -13.14 4.21
N SER A 76 4.73 -13.79 3.65
CA SER A 76 5.40 -14.96 4.19
C SER A 76 5.63 -14.85 5.70
N THR A 77 5.22 -15.91 6.40
CA THR A 77 5.17 -16.01 7.86
C THR A 77 5.47 -17.44 8.27
N ASN A 78 5.93 -17.61 9.51
CA ASN A 78 6.13 -18.91 10.14
C ASN A 78 4.82 -19.62 10.54
N ARG A 79 3.65 -18.97 10.43
CA ARG A 79 2.34 -19.57 10.70
C ARG A 79 1.74 -20.21 9.45
N LEU A 80 1.22 -21.42 9.57
CA LEU A 80 0.40 -22.04 8.51
C LEU A 80 -0.86 -21.17 8.25
N ARG A 81 -0.99 -20.65 7.03
CA ARG A 81 -2.19 -19.92 6.55
C ARG A 81 -2.79 -20.66 5.35
N LYS A 82 -4.13 -20.78 5.33
CA LYS A 82 -4.85 -21.30 4.16
C LYS A 82 -4.68 -20.39 2.93
N GLY A 83 -4.85 -19.07 3.10
CA GLY A 83 -4.71 -18.09 2.01
C GLY A 83 -3.28 -17.93 1.49
N GLY A 84 -3.16 -17.49 0.23
CA GLY A 84 -1.90 -17.13 -0.45
C GLY A 84 -1.19 -15.91 0.16
N ASP A 85 0.03 -15.68 -0.29
CA ASP A 85 0.76 -14.45 -0.01
C ASP A 85 0.36 -13.41 -1.05
N ARG A 86 -0.12 -12.26 -0.59
CA ARG A 86 -0.69 -11.22 -1.44
C ARG A 86 -0.65 -9.86 -0.77
N ALA A 87 -0.67 -8.81 -1.59
CA ALA A 87 -0.86 -7.45 -1.11
C ALA A 87 -1.76 -6.65 -2.05
N TYR A 88 -2.43 -5.66 -1.47
CA TYR A 88 -3.23 -4.68 -2.18
C TYR A 88 -2.71 -3.29 -1.81
N ILE A 89 -2.29 -2.53 -2.80
CA ILE A 89 -1.80 -1.16 -2.68
C ILE A 89 -2.84 -0.28 -3.35
N ALA A 90 -3.58 0.52 -2.60
CA ALA A 90 -4.61 1.40 -3.17
C ALA A 90 -4.20 2.86 -3.07
N TRP A 91 -4.69 3.66 -4.01
CA TRP A 91 -4.55 5.11 -4.00
C TRP A 91 -5.89 5.80 -4.19
N TYR A 92 -5.97 7.01 -3.65
CA TYR A 92 -7.10 7.90 -3.84
C TYR A 92 -6.59 9.34 -3.94
N SER A 93 -7.00 10.04 -4.97
CA SER A 93 -6.67 11.46 -5.17
C SER A 93 -7.88 12.20 -5.72
N LYS A 94 -7.73 13.51 -5.95
CA LYS A 94 -8.75 14.31 -6.64
C LYS A 94 -9.02 13.84 -8.07
N PHE A 95 -8.01 13.29 -8.74
CA PHE A 95 -8.06 13.01 -10.19
C PHE A 95 -8.24 11.55 -10.54
N SER A 96 -7.82 10.65 -9.66
CA SER A 96 -7.90 9.21 -9.87
C SER A 96 -7.87 8.43 -8.56
N ASN A 97 -8.45 7.25 -8.61
CA ASN A 97 -8.33 6.23 -7.58
C ASN A 97 -8.19 4.85 -8.24
N GLY A 98 -7.76 3.88 -7.45
CA GLY A 98 -7.53 2.54 -7.95
C GLY A 98 -6.65 1.74 -6.99
N TYR A 99 -6.28 0.54 -7.41
CA TYR A 99 -5.37 -0.30 -6.66
C TYR A 99 -4.53 -1.21 -7.55
N THR A 100 -3.39 -1.61 -7.02
CA THR A 100 -2.54 -2.67 -7.56
C THR A 100 -2.63 -3.86 -6.63
N SER A 101 -2.84 -5.05 -7.19
CA SER A 101 -2.76 -6.31 -6.47
C SER A 101 -1.52 -7.09 -6.87
N VAL A 102 -0.87 -7.73 -5.90
CA VAL A 102 0.20 -8.68 -6.15
C VAL A 102 -0.10 -9.99 -5.43
N VAL A 103 0.08 -11.11 -6.13
CA VAL A 103 -0.04 -12.47 -5.58
C VAL A 103 1.30 -13.17 -5.76
N PHE A 104 1.86 -13.62 -4.63
CA PHE A 104 3.12 -14.35 -4.55
C PHE A 104 2.88 -15.85 -4.51
N GLU A 105 3.82 -16.61 -5.07
CA GLU A 105 3.84 -18.05 -4.91
C GLU A 105 4.34 -18.40 -3.50
N LYS A 106 3.69 -19.37 -2.85
CA LYS A 106 4.02 -19.75 -1.48
C LYS A 106 5.39 -20.43 -1.40
N ASN A 107 6.08 -20.17 -0.29
CA ASN A 107 7.31 -20.87 0.15
C ASN A 107 8.53 -20.70 -0.76
N ILE A 108 8.47 -19.88 -1.81
CA ILE A 108 9.63 -19.59 -2.67
C ILE A 108 10.32 -18.27 -2.32
N ARG A 109 9.63 -17.37 -1.60
CA ARG A 109 10.17 -16.10 -1.10
C ARG A 109 10.25 -16.06 0.41
N LYS A 110 11.28 -15.39 0.90
CA LYS A 110 11.38 -14.94 2.29
C LYS A 110 10.51 -13.70 2.47
N ARG A 111 9.99 -13.52 3.69
CA ARG A 111 9.24 -12.33 4.11
C ARG A 111 9.88 -11.00 3.69
N VAL A 112 11.20 -10.89 3.79
CA VAL A 112 11.95 -9.67 3.44
C VAL A 112 11.90 -9.39 1.93
N GLU A 113 11.88 -10.42 1.09
CA GLU A 113 11.85 -10.27 -0.37
C GLU A 113 10.47 -9.78 -0.83
N GLU A 114 9.40 -10.34 -0.26
CA GLU A 114 8.03 -9.86 -0.48
C GLU A 114 7.86 -8.41 0.00
N ASP A 115 8.39 -8.07 1.19
CA ASP A 115 8.38 -6.69 1.71
C ASP A 115 9.07 -5.70 0.76
N ILE A 116 10.24 -6.06 0.22
CA ILE A 116 10.95 -5.23 -0.76
C ILE A 116 10.13 -5.04 -2.02
N ILE A 117 9.51 -6.10 -2.54
CA ILE A 117 8.66 -6.02 -3.74
C ILE A 117 7.47 -5.11 -3.50
N ILE A 118 6.73 -5.31 -2.41
CA ILE A 118 5.59 -4.47 -2.04
C ILE A 118 6.03 -3.01 -1.87
N SER A 119 7.17 -2.76 -1.23
CA SER A 119 7.71 -1.40 -1.05
C SER A 119 8.05 -0.73 -2.39
N LYS A 120 8.55 -1.48 -3.38
CA LYS A 120 8.78 -0.95 -4.73
C LYS A 120 7.47 -0.67 -5.47
N ILE A 121 6.47 -1.53 -5.32
CA ILE A 121 5.13 -1.29 -5.89
C ILE A 121 4.55 0.00 -5.33
N ILE A 122 4.65 0.22 -4.02
CA ILE A 122 4.22 1.47 -3.38
C ILE A 122 4.94 2.69 -3.96
N LEU A 123 6.27 2.65 -4.13
CA LEU A 123 7.02 3.75 -4.74
C LEU A 123 6.58 4.00 -6.19
N ASN A 124 6.36 2.94 -6.98
CA ASN A 124 5.85 3.05 -8.34
C ASN A 124 4.44 3.66 -8.37
N THR A 125 3.58 3.31 -7.42
CA THR A 125 2.26 3.93 -7.26
C THR A 125 2.39 5.42 -6.95
N ILE A 126 3.31 5.82 -6.07
CA ILE A 126 3.59 7.23 -5.78
C ILE A 126 4.08 7.94 -7.05
N SER A 127 5.09 7.40 -7.75
CA SER A 127 5.60 7.96 -9.02
C SER A 127 4.48 8.22 -10.02
N LYS A 128 3.56 7.25 -10.17
CA LYS A 128 2.39 7.38 -11.05
C LYS A 128 1.48 8.54 -10.64
N ILE A 129 1.12 8.64 -9.37
CA ILE A 129 0.21 9.69 -8.86
C ILE A 129 0.79 11.08 -9.09
N ILE A 130 2.11 11.24 -8.90
CA ILE A 130 2.80 12.54 -9.03
C ILE A 130 3.32 12.81 -10.45
N GLY A 131 3.10 11.91 -11.40
CA GLY A 131 3.49 12.09 -12.80
C GLY A 131 4.99 11.90 -13.10
N ILE A 132 5.71 11.15 -12.27
CA ILE A 132 7.10 10.75 -12.54
C ILE A 132 7.11 9.49 -13.43
N ASN A 133 7.76 9.59 -14.59
CA ASN A 133 7.89 8.51 -15.58
C ASN A 133 9.09 7.58 -15.30
N GLU A 134 9.38 7.33 -14.03
CA GLU A 134 10.44 6.44 -13.57
C GLU A 134 9.87 5.41 -12.60
N TYR A 135 10.09 4.14 -12.93
CA TYR A 135 9.55 3.00 -12.20
C TYR A 135 10.65 2.02 -11.82
N LEU A 136 10.63 1.58 -10.57
CA LEU A 136 11.49 0.53 -10.07
C LEU A 136 11.09 -0.81 -10.70
N LYS A 137 12.08 -1.59 -11.12
CA LYS A 137 11.86 -2.95 -11.62
C LYS A 137 11.29 -3.84 -10.51
N ILE A 138 10.12 -4.41 -10.79
CA ILE A 138 9.46 -5.43 -9.97
C ILE A 138 9.89 -6.81 -10.50
N ASN A 139 10.62 -7.57 -9.69
CA ASN A 139 11.13 -8.88 -10.08
C ASN A 139 10.20 -9.98 -9.58
N LEU A 140 9.22 -10.35 -10.41
CA LEU A 140 8.28 -11.43 -10.14
C LEU A 140 8.72 -12.72 -10.83
N TYR A 141 8.36 -13.85 -10.23
CA TYR A 141 8.42 -15.15 -10.92
C TYR A 141 7.24 -15.28 -11.88
N GLU A 142 7.34 -16.18 -12.86
CA GLU A 142 6.28 -16.39 -13.88
C GLU A 142 4.94 -16.83 -13.26
N SER A 143 5.00 -17.50 -12.11
CA SER A 143 3.84 -17.94 -11.32
C SER A 143 3.17 -16.83 -10.52
N GLU A 144 3.81 -15.67 -10.40
CA GLU A 144 3.34 -14.53 -9.61
C GLU A 144 2.65 -13.51 -10.51
N LYS A 145 1.66 -12.81 -9.96
CA LYS A 145 0.82 -11.89 -10.72
C LYS A 145 0.81 -10.52 -10.09
N LEU A 146 0.91 -9.50 -10.96
CA LEU A 146 0.74 -8.10 -10.62
C LEU A 146 -0.33 -7.53 -11.55
N GLU A 147 -1.41 -7.04 -10.97
CA GLU A 147 -2.55 -6.51 -11.71
C GLU A 147 -2.90 -5.12 -11.19
N GLU A 148 -3.15 -4.18 -12.10
CA GLU A 148 -3.61 -2.83 -11.77
C GLU A 148 -5.06 -2.65 -12.17
N HIS A 149 -5.81 -1.98 -11.31
CA HIS A 149 -7.24 -1.71 -11.47
C HIS A 149 -7.49 -0.23 -11.20
N ASN A 150 -8.01 0.49 -12.20
CA ASN A 150 -8.51 1.85 -12.03
C ASN A 150 -10.01 1.79 -11.68
N LEU A 151 -10.47 2.71 -10.84
CA LEU A 151 -11.85 2.78 -10.36
C LEU A 151 -12.58 4.03 -10.87
#